data_AF-A0A661TG14-F1
#
_entry.id   AF-A0A661TG14-F1
#
_cell.length_a   1.000
_cell.length_b   1.000
_cell.length_c   1.000
_cell.angle_alpha   90.00
_cell.angle_beta   90.00
_cell.angle_gamma   90.00
#
_symmetry.space_group_name_H-M   'P 1'
#
loop_
_entity.id
_entity.type
_entity.pdbx_description
1 polymer ?
#
loop_
_entity_poly.entity_id
_entity_poly.type
_entity_poly.pdbx_seq_one_letter_code
_entity_poly.pdbx_strand_id
1 'polypeptide(L)'
;MLEHNPTWDIIDSSKLKDFMRCRRKAMFNHIFGWKALNTSNHLIFGRAFHLPLEHFLLNGYNHETLLSGYQLMVEDYRKDLGAETDEMFEPKTLNNAFYVLAAYINEYKNELKNAEVLHTEVAGSVSISKDNKLYFRLDSLLRDKTTGKIFSLEHKTGSGLWNWADQWALSTQVGTYTHVMNCLYPSKDVGTVILNSCHFLRSKGAWKDLNEFGKTTKKLPWEFYRLNSPRTANQMNVWLSNVNYYYSEFMNEIDILMNDCRTTDTVLSAFPMNENSCISFGRVCEFQDFCTAWPNPLSKFHEEPPMGFKVDFWNPMEAEAKHVVSL
;
A
#
# COMPACT_ATOMS: atom_id res chain seq x y z
N MET A 1 -10.75 29.66 9.56
CA MET A 1 -11.10 28.41 10.25
C MET A 1 -10.89 27.29 9.26
N LEU A 2 -10.33 26.17 9.69
CA LEU A 2 -10.13 25.01 8.83
C LEU A 2 -11.51 24.48 8.40
N GLU A 3 -11.72 24.32 7.10
CA GLU A 3 -12.95 23.72 6.58
C GLU A 3 -12.83 22.20 6.57
N HIS A 4 -13.91 21.53 6.93
CA HIS A 4 -13.97 20.08 6.93
C HIS A 4 -13.87 19.53 5.50
N ASN A 5 -12.92 18.61 5.26
CA ASN A 5 -12.83 17.90 4.00
C ASN A 5 -13.44 16.49 4.13
N PRO A 6 -14.37 16.08 3.25
CA PRO A 6 -15.01 14.75 3.32
C PRO A 6 -14.04 13.55 3.32
N THR A 7 -12.83 13.72 2.79
CA THR A 7 -11.81 12.65 2.81
C THR A 7 -11.32 12.32 4.21
N TRP A 8 -11.52 13.19 5.20
CA TRP A 8 -11.15 12.92 6.59
C TRP A 8 -11.93 11.74 7.17
N ASP A 9 -13.19 11.58 6.78
CA ASP A 9 -14.07 10.48 7.18
C ASP A 9 -13.78 9.17 6.44
N ILE A 10 -12.93 9.22 5.40
CA ILE A 10 -12.54 8.07 4.60
C ILE A 10 -11.29 7.44 5.22
N ILE A 11 -11.48 6.58 6.21
CA ILE A 11 -10.39 5.94 6.96
C ILE A 11 -10.11 4.56 6.39
N ASP A 12 -8.87 4.34 5.92
CA ASP A 12 -8.36 3.06 5.46
C ASP A 12 -7.16 2.59 6.30
N SER A 13 -6.65 1.39 5.99
CA SER A 13 -5.47 0.84 6.65
C SER A 13 -4.22 1.73 6.52
N SER A 14 -4.08 2.45 5.40
CA SER A 14 -2.92 3.31 5.13
C SER A 14 -2.94 4.57 6.00
N LYS A 15 -4.11 5.22 6.14
CA LYS A 15 -4.33 6.38 6.99
C LYS A 15 -4.12 6.05 8.46
N LEU A 16 -4.68 4.94 8.95
CA LEU A 16 -4.42 4.46 10.32
C LEU A 16 -2.95 4.13 10.53
N LYS A 17 -2.25 3.56 9.54
CA LYS A 17 -0.81 3.27 9.65
C LYS A 17 0.03 4.53 9.78
N ASP A 18 -0.26 5.57 8.99
CA ASP A 18 0.40 6.87 9.14
C ASP A 18 0.11 7.48 10.52
N PHE A 19 -1.12 7.39 11.02
CA PHE A 19 -1.51 7.89 12.33
C PHE A 19 -0.78 7.17 13.48
N MET A 20 -0.78 5.83 13.47
CA MET A 20 -0.05 5.01 14.44
C MET A 20 1.45 5.31 14.41
N ARG A 21 2.02 5.58 13.23
CA ARG A 21 3.42 5.96 13.10
C ARG A 21 3.67 7.35 13.72
N CYS A 22 2.90 8.36 13.34
CA CYS A 22 3.00 9.70 13.89
C CYS A 22 1.72 10.49 13.61
N ARG A 23 0.99 10.90 14.66
CA ARG A 23 -0.27 11.65 14.53
C ARG A 23 -0.04 12.95 13.73
N ARG A 24 1.02 13.70 14.05
CA ARG A 24 1.40 14.92 13.28
C ARG A 24 1.67 14.65 11.81
N LYS A 25 2.29 13.51 11.46
CA LYS A 25 2.47 13.12 10.05
C LYS A 25 1.11 12.86 9.38
N ALA A 26 0.21 12.14 10.06
CA ALA A 26 -1.12 11.88 9.53
C ALA A 26 -1.91 13.18 9.31
N MET A 27 -1.77 14.17 10.20
CA MET A 27 -2.34 15.50 10.01
C MET A 27 -1.85 16.14 8.70
N PHE A 28 -0.54 16.24 8.49
CA PHE A 28 -0.01 16.81 7.25
C PHE A 28 -0.48 16.03 6.00
N ASN A 29 -0.40 14.71 6.04
CA ASN A 29 -0.72 13.86 4.89
C ASN A 29 -2.21 13.79 4.53
N HIS A 30 -3.09 13.77 5.54
CA HIS A 30 -4.51 13.40 5.37
C HIS A 30 -5.47 14.51 5.76
N ILE A 31 -5.08 15.40 6.67
CA ILE A 31 -5.90 16.55 7.07
C ILE A 31 -5.56 17.77 6.23
N PHE A 32 -4.27 18.07 6.06
CA PHE A 32 -3.83 19.16 5.18
C PHE A 32 -3.74 18.72 3.71
N GLY A 33 -3.72 17.41 3.45
CA GLY A 33 -3.56 16.87 2.11
C GLY A 33 -2.18 17.16 1.51
N TRP A 34 -1.17 17.49 2.31
CA TRP A 34 0.15 17.82 1.79
C TRP A 34 0.88 16.56 1.32
N LYS A 35 1.29 16.55 0.05
CA LYS A 35 2.15 15.53 -0.55
C LYS A 35 3.38 16.17 -1.14
N ALA A 36 4.55 15.57 -0.92
CA ALA A 36 5.76 16.01 -1.60
C ALA A 36 5.55 15.95 -3.12
N LEU A 37 6.03 16.97 -3.84
CA LEU A 37 6.01 17.02 -5.31
C LEU A 37 6.85 15.90 -5.92
N ASN A 38 7.87 15.45 -5.19
CA ASN A 38 8.77 14.41 -5.62
C ASN A 38 8.02 13.08 -5.62
N THR A 39 7.68 12.56 -6.80
CA THR A 39 7.01 11.27 -6.88
C THR A 39 7.96 10.15 -6.47
N SER A 40 7.54 9.31 -5.53
CA SER A 40 8.31 8.15 -5.12
C SER A 40 8.30 7.11 -6.23
N ASN A 41 9.42 6.91 -6.92
CA ASN A 41 9.55 5.83 -7.91
C ASN A 41 9.14 4.47 -7.33
N HIS A 42 9.38 4.21 -6.04
CA HIS A 42 8.94 2.96 -5.43
C HIS A 42 7.42 2.77 -5.42
N LEU A 43 6.65 3.86 -5.28
CA LEU A 43 5.20 3.82 -5.33
C LEU A 43 4.70 3.70 -6.77
N ILE A 44 5.25 4.49 -7.70
CA ILE A 44 4.91 4.42 -9.13
C ILE A 44 5.21 3.04 -9.69
N PHE A 45 6.43 2.55 -9.48
CA PHE A 45 6.85 1.22 -9.90
C PHE A 45 5.97 0.14 -9.27
N GLY A 46 5.67 0.23 -7.97
CA GLY A 46 4.79 -0.72 -7.30
C GLY A 46 3.42 -0.79 -7.95
N ARG A 47 2.77 0.37 -8.14
CA ARG A 47 1.46 0.48 -8.81
C ARG A 47 1.50 -0.12 -10.22
N ALA A 48 2.45 0.32 -11.04
CA ALA A 48 2.58 -0.15 -12.42
C ALA A 48 2.89 -1.65 -12.51
N PHE A 49 3.67 -2.20 -11.56
CA PHE A 49 4.02 -3.62 -11.50
C PHE A 49 2.86 -4.52 -11.06
N HIS A 50 1.83 -3.99 -10.40
CA HIS A 50 0.64 -4.78 -10.06
C HIS A 50 -0.18 -5.13 -11.32
N LEU A 51 -0.23 -4.24 -12.32
CA LEU A 51 -0.99 -4.42 -13.56
C LEU A 51 -0.66 -5.72 -14.32
N PRO A 52 0.62 -6.05 -14.62
CA PRO A 52 0.94 -7.32 -15.26
C PRO A 52 0.57 -8.53 -14.39
N LEU A 53 0.69 -8.44 -13.06
CA LEU A 53 0.35 -9.56 -12.18
C LEU A 53 -1.15 -9.85 -12.20
N GLU A 54 -1.97 -8.79 -12.16
CA GLU A 54 -3.42 -8.91 -12.37
C GLU A 54 -3.72 -9.50 -13.76
N HIS A 55 -3.03 -9.01 -14.79
CA HIS A 55 -3.19 -9.51 -16.16
C HIS A 55 -2.89 -11.02 -16.26
N PHE A 56 -1.84 -11.52 -15.61
CA PHE A 56 -1.50 -12.95 -15.61
C PHE A 56 -2.53 -13.79 -14.86
N LEU A 57 -3.06 -13.29 -13.76
CA LEU A 57 -4.15 -13.96 -13.02
C LEU A 57 -5.38 -14.16 -13.90
N LEU A 58 -5.75 -13.16 -14.70
CA LEU A 58 -6.95 -13.18 -15.52
C LEU A 58 -6.77 -13.93 -16.85
N ASN A 59 -5.58 -13.89 -17.44
CA ASN A 59 -5.34 -14.36 -18.82
C ASN A 59 -4.41 -15.58 -18.90
N GLY A 60 -3.85 -16.01 -17.77
CA GLY A 60 -2.91 -17.10 -17.69
C GLY A 60 -1.44 -16.67 -17.69
N TYR A 61 -0.60 -17.65 -17.40
CA TYR A 61 0.84 -17.46 -17.16
C TYR A 61 1.61 -18.06 -18.33
N ASN A 62 1.75 -17.30 -19.42
CA ASN A 62 2.41 -17.74 -20.64
C ASN A 62 3.15 -16.59 -21.35
N HIS A 63 3.80 -16.88 -22.48
CA HIS A 63 4.62 -15.88 -23.18
C HIS A 63 3.79 -14.75 -23.83
N GLU A 64 2.57 -15.03 -24.27
CA GLU A 64 1.68 -14.02 -24.87
C GLU A 64 1.22 -13.02 -23.81
N THR A 65 0.85 -13.51 -22.63
CA THR A 65 0.44 -12.66 -21.51
C THR A 65 1.60 -11.87 -20.92
N LEU A 66 2.84 -12.38 -20.97
CA LEU A 66 4.04 -11.64 -20.57
C LEU A 66 4.16 -10.31 -21.31
N LEU A 67 4.07 -10.33 -22.64
CA LEU A 67 4.30 -9.15 -23.48
C LEU A 67 3.18 -8.11 -23.27
N SER A 68 1.93 -8.55 -23.29
CA SER A 68 0.77 -7.67 -23.09
C SER A 68 0.71 -7.11 -21.67
N GLY A 69 0.99 -7.93 -20.64
CA GLY A 69 1.10 -7.46 -19.26
C GLY A 69 2.24 -6.46 -19.06
N TYR A 70 3.42 -6.71 -19.64
CA TYR A 70 4.54 -5.77 -19.57
C TYR A 70 4.21 -4.43 -20.25
N GLN A 71 3.49 -4.45 -21.37
CA GLN A 71 3.04 -3.23 -22.04
C GLN A 71 2.15 -2.38 -21.12
N LEU A 72 1.22 -2.98 -20.37
CA LEU A 72 0.40 -2.26 -19.37
C LEU A 72 1.26 -1.56 -18.31
N MET A 73 2.31 -2.25 -17.82
CA MET A 73 3.25 -1.65 -16.88
C MET A 73 4.00 -0.46 -17.48
N VAL A 74 4.48 -0.58 -18.72
CA VAL A 74 5.20 0.50 -19.41
C VAL A 74 4.29 1.71 -19.56
N GLU A 75 3.07 1.52 -20.06
CA GLU A 75 2.09 2.59 -20.26
C GLU A 75 1.76 3.32 -18.95
N ASP A 76 1.56 2.59 -17.85
CA ASP A 76 1.26 3.22 -16.56
C ASP A 76 2.46 3.91 -15.92
N TYR A 77 3.64 3.29 -15.97
CA TYR A 77 4.87 3.86 -15.40
C TYR A 77 5.29 5.15 -16.11
N ARG A 78 5.14 5.20 -17.44
CA ARG A 78 5.53 6.35 -18.27
C ARG A 78 4.61 7.56 -18.17
N LYS A 79 3.44 7.44 -17.53
CA LYS A 79 2.61 8.62 -17.18
C LYS A 79 3.33 9.54 -16.21
N ASP A 80 4.17 8.98 -15.33
CA ASP A 80 4.81 9.71 -14.24
C ASP A 80 6.32 9.90 -14.45
N LEU A 81 7.02 8.97 -15.12
CA LEU A 81 8.49 8.97 -15.22
C LEU A 81 9.00 8.73 -16.65
N GLY A 82 9.79 9.67 -17.16
CA GLY A 82 10.46 9.57 -18.47
C GLY A 82 11.61 8.55 -18.49
N ALA A 83 11.98 8.13 -19.70
CA ALA A 83 13.00 7.08 -19.93
C ALA A 83 14.39 7.46 -19.43
N GLU A 84 14.70 8.75 -19.41
CA GLU A 84 15.94 9.32 -18.88
C GLU A 84 16.13 9.07 -17.37
N THR A 85 15.08 8.71 -16.65
CA THR A 85 15.15 8.49 -15.19
C THR A 85 15.42 7.03 -14.80
N ASP A 86 15.33 6.09 -15.73
CA ASP A 86 15.35 4.65 -15.41
C ASP A 86 16.64 4.22 -14.68
N GLU A 87 17.80 4.67 -15.15
CA GLU A 87 19.09 4.32 -14.54
C GLU A 87 19.23 4.82 -13.09
N MET A 88 18.54 5.93 -12.75
CA MET A 88 18.56 6.50 -11.40
C MET A 88 17.81 5.63 -10.38
N PHE A 89 16.97 4.73 -10.88
CA PHE A 89 15.99 3.99 -10.11
C PHE A 89 16.28 2.49 -9.99
N GLU A 90 17.48 2.07 -10.39
CA GLU A 90 17.95 0.72 -10.14
C GLU A 90 17.78 0.31 -8.65
N PRO A 91 17.33 -0.92 -8.37
CA PRO A 91 17.09 -2.02 -9.32
C PRO A 91 15.67 -2.05 -9.92
N LYS A 92 14.78 -1.12 -9.58
CA LYS A 92 13.37 -1.09 -10.01
C LYS A 92 13.21 -0.26 -11.29
N THR A 93 13.64 -0.84 -12.41
CA THR A 93 13.54 -0.26 -13.76
C THR A 93 12.60 -1.11 -14.63
N LEU A 94 12.05 -0.55 -15.71
CA LEU A 94 11.20 -1.31 -16.63
C LEU A 94 11.94 -2.50 -17.24
N ASN A 95 13.19 -2.32 -17.66
CA ASN A 95 14.00 -3.40 -18.22
C ASN A 95 14.21 -4.55 -17.21
N ASN A 96 14.53 -4.23 -15.95
CA ASN A 96 14.66 -5.25 -14.91
C ASN A 96 13.30 -5.90 -14.60
N ALA A 97 12.20 -5.14 -14.65
CA ALA A 97 10.86 -5.66 -14.46
C ALA A 97 10.50 -6.73 -15.50
N PHE A 98 10.89 -6.56 -16.76
CA PHE A 98 10.67 -7.56 -17.81
C PHE A 98 11.26 -8.93 -17.44
N TYR A 99 12.53 -8.96 -16.99
CA TYR A 99 13.18 -10.19 -16.53
C TYR A 99 12.46 -10.82 -15.34
N VAL A 100 12.05 -9.99 -14.37
CA VAL A 100 11.34 -10.46 -13.18
C VAL A 100 9.95 -11.00 -13.54
N LEU A 101 9.21 -10.37 -14.44
CA LEU A 101 7.89 -10.84 -14.90
C LEU A 101 8.02 -12.17 -15.67
N ALA A 102 9.04 -12.30 -16.52
CA ALA A 102 9.31 -13.56 -17.22
C ALA A 102 9.62 -14.70 -16.24
N ALA A 103 10.45 -14.43 -15.24
CA ALA A 103 10.75 -15.39 -14.18
C ALA A 103 9.50 -15.70 -13.33
N TYR A 104 8.67 -14.69 -13.03
CA TYR A 104 7.45 -14.81 -12.25
C TYR A 104 6.44 -15.75 -12.94
N ILE A 105 6.25 -15.57 -14.24
CA ILE A 105 5.37 -16.44 -15.03
C ILE A 105 5.84 -17.89 -14.97
N ASN A 106 7.14 -18.15 -15.12
CA ASN A 106 7.65 -19.51 -15.07
C ASN A 106 7.51 -20.15 -13.67
N GLU A 107 7.75 -19.37 -12.60
CA GLU A 107 7.58 -19.82 -11.21
C GLU A 107 6.13 -20.22 -10.93
N TYR A 108 5.17 -19.38 -11.34
CA TYR A 108 3.76 -19.53 -11.01
C TYR A 108 2.88 -20.06 -12.15
N LYS A 109 3.47 -20.65 -13.20
CA LYS A 109 2.75 -21.13 -14.40
C LYS A 109 1.60 -22.10 -14.17
N ASN A 110 1.61 -22.79 -13.03
CA ASN A 110 0.58 -23.76 -12.65
C ASN A 110 -0.42 -23.21 -11.63
N GLU A 111 -0.35 -21.93 -11.26
CA GLU A 111 -1.18 -21.33 -10.23
C GLU A 111 -2.68 -21.49 -10.52
N LEU A 112 -3.12 -21.17 -11.74
CA LEU A 112 -4.52 -21.28 -12.14
C LEU A 112 -5.03 -22.72 -12.27
N LYS A 113 -4.15 -23.73 -12.21
CA LYS A 113 -4.59 -25.13 -12.08
C LYS A 113 -5.18 -25.40 -10.69
N ASN A 114 -4.63 -24.74 -9.67
CA ASN A 114 -4.98 -24.95 -8.28
C ASN A 114 -5.87 -23.84 -7.69
N ALA A 115 -6.00 -22.72 -8.40
CA ALA A 115 -6.84 -21.59 -7.98
C ALA A 115 -7.85 -21.18 -9.05
N GLU A 116 -8.99 -20.69 -8.61
CA GLU A 116 -10.01 -19.99 -9.40
C GLU A 116 -9.98 -18.51 -9.00
N VAL A 117 -9.88 -17.60 -9.97
CA VAL A 117 -9.98 -16.16 -9.71
C VAL A 117 -11.44 -15.78 -9.57
N LEU A 118 -11.82 -15.25 -8.41
CA LEU A 118 -13.19 -14.79 -8.16
C LEU A 118 -13.34 -13.31 -8.58
N HIS A 119 -12.45 -12.46 -8.07
CA HIS A 119 -12.44 -11.03 -8.32
C HIS A 119 -11.01 -10.48 -8.26
N THR A 120 -10.75 -9.41 -9.00
CA THR A 120 -9.54 -8.59 -8.90
C THR A 120 -9.92 -7.12 -8.65
N GLU A 121 -9.01 -6.34 -8.06
CA GLU A 121 -9.19 -4.92 -7.77
C GLU A 121 -10.52 -4.62 -7.04
N VAL A 122 -10.76 -5.33 -5.94
CA VAL A 122 -11.98 -5.19 -5.13
C VAL A 122 -11.82 -4.04 -4.16
N ALA A 123 -12.65 -3.02 -4.26
CA ALA A 123 -12.65 -1.88 -3.34
C ALA A 123 -13.98 -1.79 -2.58
N GLY A 124 -13.98 -1.06 -1.47
CA GLY A 124 -15.20 -0.90 -0.70
C GLY A 124 -14.99 -0.36 0.69
N SER A 125 -16.03 -0.54 1.50
CA SER A 125 -15.98 -0.32 2.94
C SER A 125 -16.53 -1.51 3.70
N VAL A 126 -15.99 -1.77 4.88
CA VAL A 126 -16.43 -2.82 5.78
C VAL A 126 -16.68 -2.24 7.17
N SER A 127 -17.81 -2.62 7.77
CA SER A 127 -18.17 -2.23 9.12
C SER A 127 -17.19 -2.81 10.16
N ILE A 128 -16.66 -1.97 11.03
CA ILE A 128 -15.78 -2.36 12.17
C ILE A 128 -16.44 -2.12 13.52
N SER A 129 -17.55 -1.40 13.54
CA SER A 129 -18.48 -1.28 14.67
C SER A 129 -19.89 -1.04 14.12
N LYS A 130 -20.84 -0.70 14.99
CA LYS A 130 -22.19 -0.31 14.57
C LYS A 130 -22.20 0.96 13.70
N ASP A 131 -21.30 1.89 14.00
CA ASP A 131 -21.33 3.25 13.44
C ASP A 131 -20.08 3.57 12.59
N ASN A 132 -19.04 2.74 12.68
CA ASN A 132 -17.76 2.97 12.01
C ASN A 132 -17.50 1.97 10.89
N LYS A 133 -16.92 2.48 9.80
CA LYS A 133 -16.49 1.70 8.63
C LYS A 133 -15.02 1.95 8.31
N LEU A 134 -14.36 0.92 7.81
CA LEU A 134 -13.01 1.00 7.28
C LEU A 134 -13.05 0.78 5.77
N TYR A 135 -12.40 1.66 5.01
CA TYR A 135 -12.28 1.54 3.57
C TYR A 135 -11.11 0.64 3.19
N PHE A 136 -11.24 -0.07 2.09
CA PHE A 136 -10.24 -1.03 1.64
C PHE A 136 -10.17 -1.13 0.12
N ARG A 137 -9.04 -1.66 -0.33
CA ARG A 137 -8.80 -2.11 -1.70
C ARG A 137 -7.96 -3.38 -1.67
N LEU A 138 -8.45 -4.46 -2.25
CA LEU A 138 -7.83 -5.77 -2.35
C LEU A 138 -7.32 -5.96 -3.78
N ASP A 139 -6.10 -6.44 -3.94
CA ASP A 139 -5.56 -6.77 -5.26
C ASP A 139 -6.36 -7.92 -5.90
N SER A 140 -6.61 -9.01 -5.16
CA SER A 140 -7.40 -10.13 -5.66
C SER A 140 -8.01 -11.03 -4.58
N LEU A 141 -9.09 -11.72 -4.97
CA LEU A 141 -9.76 -12.79 -4.25
C LEU A 141 -9.81 -14.04 -5.13
N LEU A 142 -9.33 -15.16 -4.58
CA LEU A 142 -9.26 -16.44 -5.27
C LEU A 142 -9.87 -17.54 -4.41
N ARG A 143 -10.27 -18.64 -5.05
CA ARG A 143 -10.68 -19.89 -4.40
C ARG A 143 -9.66 -20.97 -4.73
N ASP A 144 -9.11 -21.59 -3.69
CA ASP A 144 -8.29 -22.79 -3.83
C ASP A 144 -9.19 -23.96 -4.26
N LYS A 145 -8.90 -24.56 -5.42
CA LYS A 145 -9.70 -25.64 -6.02
C LYS A 145 -9.58 -26.97 -5.27
N THR A 146 -8.52 -27.15 -4.48
CA THR A 146 -8.27 -28.37 -3.71
C THR A 146 -9.02 -28.34 -2.38
N THR A 147 -8.98 -27.21 -1.70
CA THR A 147 -9.55 -27.05 -0.34
C THR A 147 -10.91 -26.35 -0.34
N GLY A 148 -11.29 -25.70 -1.44
CA GLY A 148 -12.49 -24.86 -1.55
C GLY A 148 -12.38 -23.51 -0.83
N LYS A 149 -11.24 -23.23 -0.18
CA LYS A 149 -11.04 -22.05 0.67
C LYS A 149 -10.79 -20.79 -0.15
N ILE A 150 -11.31 -19.68 0.33
CA ILE A 150 -11.17 -18.36 -0.28
C ILE A 150 -9.98 -17.64 0.35
N PHE A 151 -9.08 -17.12 -0.47
CA PHE A 151 -7.92 -16.38 -0.01
C PHE A 151 -7.73 -15.10 -0.82
N SER A 152 -7.08 -14.12 -0.22
CA SER A 152 -6.63 -12.93 -0.94
C SER A 152 -5.17 -13.08 -1.34
N LEU A 153 -4.83 -12.75 -2.57
CA LEU A 153 -3.45 -12.68 -3.04
C LEU A 153 -3.07 -11.21 -3.20
N GLU A 154 -2.26 -10.71 -2.26
CA GLU A 154 -1.86 -9.31 -2.14
C GLU A 154 -0.44 -9.13 -2.68
N HIS A 155 -0.30 -8.37 -3.77
CA HIS A 155 0.97 -8.13 -4.43
C HIS A 155 1.80 -7.09 -3.69
N LYS A 156 3.12 -7.31 -3.61
CA LYS A 156 4.08 -6.35 -3.05
C LYS A 156 5.36 -6.35 -3.88
N THR A 157 5.99 -5.18 -4.00
CA THR A 157 7.35 -5.08 -4.55
C THR A 157 8.34 -4.64 -3.47
N GLY A 158 9.48 -5.30 -3.40
CA GLY A 158 10.52 -5.03 -2.39
C GLY A 158 11.90 -4.83 -3.01
N SER A 159 12.86 -4.40 -2.19
CA SER A 159 14.29 -4.35 -2.56
C SER A 159 15.20 -5.14 -1.61
N GLY A 160 14.59 -5.82 -0.63
CA GLY A 160 15.27 -6.72 0.31
C GLY A 160 14.23 -7.47 1.14
N LEU A 161 14.62 -8.62 1.69
CA LEU A 161 13.76 -9.50 2.48
C LEU A 161 13.95 -9.38 3.99
N TRP A 162 15.01 -8.69 4.42
CA TRP A 162 15.31 -8.52 5.83
C TRP A 162 14.11 -7.93 6.59
N ASN A 163 13.60 -8.68 7.57
CA ASN A 163 12.40 -8.37 8.37
C ASN A 163 11.12 -8.10 7.55
N TRP A 164 11.11 -8.43 6.26
CA TRP A 164 9.95 -8.15 5.40
C TRP A 164 8.75 -8.99 5.81
N ALA A 165 8.94 -10.23 6.24
CA ALA A 165 7.86 -11.10 6.69
C ALA A 165 7.25 -10.64 8.03
N ASP A 166 8.10 -10.24 8.97
CA ASP A 166 7.71 -9.98 10.36
C ASP A 166 6.78 -8.77 10.51
N GLN A 167 6.93 -7.74 9.66
CA GLN A 167 6.06 -6.55 9.68
C GLN A 167 4.59 -6.86 9.38
N TRP A 168 4.27 -8.03 8.82
CA TRP A 168 2.90 -8.37 8.42
C TRP A 168 2.11 -9.08 9.52
N ALA A 169 2.79 -9.67 10.49
CA ALA A 169 2.17 -10.43 11.58
C ALA A 169 1.21 -9.57 12.43
N LEU A 170 1.36 -8.24 12.45
CA LEU A 170 0.46 -7.32 13.15
C LEU A 170 -0.14 -6.26 12.20
N SER A 171 -0.07 -6.48 10.89
CA SER A 171 -0.53 -5.50 9.91
C SER A 171 -2.04 -5.30 9.96
N THR A 172 -2.46 -4.04 10.12
CA THR A 172 -3.86 -3.61 9.98
C THR A 172 -4.45 -4.00 8.62
N GLN A 173 -3.63 -3.95 7.56
CA GLN A 173 -4.04 -4.29 6.19
C GLN A 173 -4.47 -5.75 6.09
N VAL A 174 -3.64 -6.68 6.60
CA VAL A 174 -3.95 -8.13 6.58
C VAL A 174 -5.21 -8.45 7.37
N GLY A 175 -5.38 -7.83 8.55
CA GLY A 175 -6.60 -8.01 9.33
C GLY A 175 -7.84 -7.45 8.62
N THR A 176 -7.72 -6.28 7.98
CA THR A 176 -8.81 -5.69 7.18
C THR A 176 -9.27 -6.65 6.09
N TYR A 177 -8.34 -7.21 5.33
CA TYR A 177 -8.65 -8.13 4.24
C TYR A 177 -9.25 -9.45 4.73
N THR A 178 -8.76 -9.95 5.86
CA THR A 178 -9.35 -11.13 6.50
C THR A 178 -10.79 -10.86 6.98
N HIS A 179 -11.03 -9.67 7.53
CA HIS A 179 -12.37 -9.23 7.97
C HIS A 179 -13.33 -9.12 6.79
N VAL A 180 -12.92 -8.45 5.71
CA VAL A 180 -13.69 -8.35 4.46
C VAL A 180 -14.08 -9.73 3.94
N MET A 181 -13.14 -10.68 3.87
CA MET A 181 -13.45 -12.04 3.41
C MET A 181 -14.47 -12.75 4.31
N ASN A 182 -14.41 -12.56 5.64
CA ASN A 182 -15.40 -13.12 6.57
C ASN A 182 -16.78 -12.44 6.49
N CYS A 183 -16.85 -11.19 6.02
CA CYS A 183 -18.11 -10.52 5.73
C CYS A 183 -18.71 -10.97 4.39
N LEU A 184 -17.88 -11.27 3.39
CA LEU A 184 -18.33 -11.70 2.06
C LEU A 184 -18.72 -13.18 2.00
N TYR A 185 -18.08 -14.02 2.81
CA TYR A 185 -18.20 -15.47 2.72
C TYR A 185 -18.36 -16.12 4.09
N PRO A 186 -19.01 -17.30 4.19
CA PRO A 186 -19.06 -18.05 5.44
C PRO A 186 -17.65 -18.27 6.00
N SER A 187 -17.43 -18.03 7.29
CA SER A 187 -16.10 -18.16 7.91
C SER A 187 -15.45 -19.53 7.72
N LYS A 188 -16.25 -20.59 7.57
CA LYS A 188 -15.77 -21.95 7.26
C LYS A 188 -15.17 -22.08 5.86
N ASP A 189 -15.43 -21.14 4.96
CA ASP A 189 -14.93 -21.11 3.59
C ASP A 189 -13.75 -20.13 3.45
N VAL A 190 -13.51 -19.27 4.44
CA VAL A 190 -12.38 -18.34 4.45
C VAL A 190 -11.07 -19.06 4.78
N GLY A 191 -10.05 -18.75 4.00
CA GLY A 191 -8.66 -19.19 4.15
C GLY A 191 -7.80 -18.10 4.78
N THR A 192 -6.86 -17.54 4.00
CA THR A 192 -5.83 -16.63 4.49
C THR A 192 -5.60 -15.45 3.55
N VAL A 193 -4.84 -14.46 3.99
CA VAL A 193 -4.20 -13.48 3.08
C VAL A 193 -2.81 -14.00 2.75
N ILE A 194 -2.50 -14.12 1.47
CA ILE A 194 -1.19 -14.49 0.94
C ILE A 194 -0.53 -13.22 0.42
N LEU A 195 0.53 -12.79 1.10
CA LEU A 195 1.35 -11.68 0.63
C LEU A 195 2.34 -12.21 -0.40
N ASN A 196 2.18 -11.80 -1.64
CA ASN A 196 2.90 -12.26 -2.81
C ASN A 196 3.90 -11.20 -3.25
N SER A 197 5.17 -11.42 -2.91
CA SER A 197 6.20 -10.41 -3.05
C SER A 197 7.22 -10.72 -4.15
N CYS A 198 7.52 -9.69 -4.95
CA CYS A 198 8.60 -9.68 -5.92
C CYS A 198 9.70 -8.72 -5.45
N HIS A 199 10.84 -9.27 -5.07
CA HIS A 199 11.97 -8.49 -4.55
C HIS A 199 13.00 -8.25 -5.66
N PHE A 200 13.33 -6.98 -5.89
CA PHE A 200 14.38 -6.54 -6.80
C PHE A 200 15.65 -6.29 -5.99
N LEU A 201 16.52 -7.29 -5.92
CA LEU A 201 17.70 -7.27 -5.06
C LEU A 201 18.79 -6.36 -5.64
N ARG A 202 19.55 -5.72 -4.74
CA ARG A 202 20.70 -4.89 -5.12
C ARG A 202 21.88 -5.77 -5.51
N SER A 203 21.97 -6.09 -6.80
CA SER A 203 23.10 -6.84 -7.38
C SER A 203 23.50 -6.25 -8.73
N LYS A 204 24.29 -5.17 -8.70
CA LYS A 204 24.72 -4.43 -9.91
C LYS A 204 25.34 -5.36 -10.95
N GLY A 205 26.20 -6.27 -10.50
CA GLY A 205 26.88 -7.21 -11.40
C GLY A 205 25.93 -8.20 -12.08
N ALA A 206 24.88 -8.67 -11.42
CA ALA A 206 23.95 -9.62 -12.01
C ALA A 206 22.97 -8.92 -12.95
N TRP A 207 22.48 -7.73 -12.58
CA TRP A 207 21.65 -6.90 -13.47
C TRP A 207 22.39 -6.53 -14.75
N LYS A 208 23.67 -6.13 -14.63
CA LYS A 208 24.51 -5.83 -15.79
C LYS A 208 24.64 -7.04 -16.73
N ASP A 209 24.97 -8.21 -16.20
CA ASP A 209 25.12 -9.42 -17.01
C ASP A 209 23.82 -9.77 -17.76
N LEU A 210 22.67 -9.66 -17.09
CA LEU A 210 21.36 -9.91 -17.70
C LEU A 210 21.06 -8.90 -18.81
N ASN A 211 21.31 -7.62 -18.57
CA ASN A 211 21.02 -6.57 -19.54
C ASN A 211 21.93 -6.64 -20.78
N GLU A 212 23.20 -7.01 -20.62
CA GLU A 212 24.16 -7.11 -21.72
C GLU A 212 24.11 -8.47 -22.46
N PHE A 213 23.88 -9.57 -21.74
CA PHE A 213 24.05 -10.93 -22.27
C PHE A 213 22.79 -11.80 -22.21
N GLY A 214 21.70 -11.32 -21.61
CA GLY A 214 20.47 -12.09 -21.38
C GLY A 214 20.63 -13.23 -20.37
N LYS A 215 21.77 -13.33 -19.67
CA LYS A 215 22.09 -14.40 -18.72
C LYS A 215 23.11 -13.93 -17.69
N THR A 216 23.10 -14.52 -16.50
CA THR A 216 24.12 -14.29 -15.47
C THR A 216 24.55 -15.60 -14.82
N THR A 217 25.82 -15.70 -14.43
CA THR A 217 26.34 -16.80 -13.59
C THR A 217 26.35 -16.42 -12.11
N LYS A 218 26.02 -15.17 -11.78
CA LYS A 218 25.91 -14.67 -10.40
C LYS A 218 24.57 -15.08 -9.79
N LYS A 219 24.41 -14.88 -8.48
CA LYS A 219 23.11 -15.04 -7.81
C LYS A 219 22.07 -14.14 -8.51
N LEU A 220 20.92 -14.72 -8.84
CA LEU A 220 19.83 -14.00 -9.48
C LEU A 220 19.46 -12.75 -8.68
N PRO A 221 19.26 -11.60 -9.34
CA PRO A 221 19.03 -10.34 -8.65
C PRO A 221 17.54 -10.12 -8.30
N TRP A 222 16.77 -11.21 -8.20
CA TRP A 222 15.39 -11.17 -7.73
C TRP A 222 15.10 -12.34 -6.80
N GLU A 223 14.03 -12.19 -6.02
CA GLU A 223 13.49 -13.26 -5.18
C GLU A 223 11.97 -13.15 -5.12
N PHE A 224 11.29 -14.30 -5.22
CA PHE A 224 9.86 -14.41 -5.03
C PHE A 224 9.59 -15.01 -3.67
N TYR A 225 8.72 -14.36 -2.90
CA TYR A 225 8.40 -14.82 -1.55
C TYR A 225 6.91 -14.67 -1.29
N ARG A 226 6.26 -15.77 -0.91
CA ARG A 226 4.85 -15.80 -0.51
C ARG A 226 4.74 -16.07 0.98
N LEU A 227 4.13 -15.13 1.70
CA LEU A 227 3.84 -15.26 3.12
C LEU A 227 2.35 -15.49 3.33
N ASN A 228 2.00 -16.68 3.82
CA ASN A 228 0.67 -16.95 4.33
C ASN A 228 0.51 -16.27 5.70
N SER A 229 -0.53 -15.44 5.86
CA SER A 229 -0.79 -14.71 7.10
C SER A 229 -2.15 -15.09 7.71
N PRO A 230 -2.31 -16.33 8.22
CA PRO A 230 -3.57 -16.77 8.78
C PRO A 230 -3.90 -16.01 10.06
N ARG A 231 -5.19 -15.80 10.31
CA ARG A 231 -5.70 -15.18 11.54
C ARG A 231 -6.72 -16.09 12.20
N THR A 232 -6.49 -16.40 13.47
CA THR A 232 -7.53 -17.04 14.30
C THR A 232 -8.60 -16.02 14.69
N ALA A 233 -9.78 -16.50 15.11
CA ALA A 233 -10.84 -15.63 15.62
C ALA A 233 -10.37 -14.73 16.78
N ASN A 234 -9.54 -15.26 17.69
CA ASN A 234 -8.98 -14.47 18.79
C ASN A 234 -8.03 -13.37 18.29
N GLN A 235 -7.19 -13.68 17.29
CA GLN A 235 -6.33 -12.65 16.66
C GLN A 235 -7.16 -11.59 15.94
N MET A 236 -8.29 -11.97 15.32
CA MET A 236 -9.22 -11.03 14.69
C MET A 236 -9.93 -10.15 15.72
N ASN A 237 -10.28 -10.66 16.90
CA ASN A 237 -10.82 -9.85 17.98
C ASN A 237 -9.80 -8.81 18.48
N VAL A 238 -8.53 -9.20 18.62
CA VAL A 238 -7.44 -8.26 18.97
C VAL A 238 -7.28 -7.21 17.87
N TRP A 239 -7.27 -7.62 16.59
CA TRP A 239 -7.23 -6.68 15.47
C TRP A 239 -8.40 -5.70 15.49
N LEU A 240 -9.63 -6.19 15.68
CA LEU A 240 -10.83 -5.37 15.69
C LEU A 240 -10.83 -4.35 16.84
N SER A 241 -10.39 -4.78 18.03
CA SER A 241 -10.21 -3.90 19.18
C SER A 241 -9.19 -2.80 18.88
N ASN A 242 -8.03 -3.16 18.32
CA ASN A 242 -6.97 -2.20 18.01
C ASN A 242 -7.41 -1.21 16.92
N VAL A 243 -8.07 -1.69 15.86
CA VAL A 243 -8.56 -0.84 14.79
C VAL A 243 -9.61 0.14 15.30
N ASN A 244 -10.57 -0.31 16.10
CA ASN A 244 -11.57 0.59 16.70
C ASN A 244 -10.94 1.63 17.64
N TYR A 245 -9.93 1.23 18.43
CA TYR A 245 -9.17 2.17 19.26
C TYR A 245 -8.51 3.25 18.42
N TYR A 246 -7.69 2.88 17.43
CA TYR A 246 -6.98 3.87 16.61
C TYR A 246 -7.91 4.68 15.69
N TYR A 247 -9.03 4.11 15.25
CA TYR A 247 -10.08 4.84 14.56
C TYR A 247 -10.68 5.93 15.46
N SER A 248 -11.07 5.57 16.67
CA SER A 248 -11.66 6.50 17.64
C SER A 248 -10.68 7.61 18.02
N GLU A 249 -9.41 7.25 18.25
CA GLU A 249 -8.35 8.23 18.52
C GLU A 249 -8.15 9.18 17.33
N PHE A 250 -8.16 8.69 16.09
CA PHE A 250 -8.04 9.54 14.91
C PHE A 250 -9.20 10.54 14.80
N MET A 251 -10.44 10.07 15.03
CA MET A 251 -11.62 10.94 15.02
C MET A 251 -11.61 11.95 16.16
N ASN A 252 -11.16 11.55 17.34
CA ASN A 252 -11.00 12.47 18.48
C ASN A 252 -9.99 13.58 18.18
N GLU A 253 -8.89 13.27 17.48
CA GLU A 253 -7.91 14.29 17.08
C GLU A 253 -8.47 15.27 16.03
N ILE A 254 -9.37 14.81 15.14
CA ILE A 254 -10.12 15.70 14.25
C ILE A 254 -11.06 16.60 15.07
N ASP A 255 -11.79 16.04 16.04
CA ASP A 255 -12.71 16.80 16.88
C ASP A 255 -12.00 17.91 17.66
N ILE A 256 -10.88 17.59 18.32
CA ILE A 256 -10.02 18.58 19.01
C ILE A 256 -9.52 19.64 18.03
N LEU A 257 -9.08 19.23 16.84
CA LEU A 257 -8.59 20.16 15.82
C LEU A 257 -9.68 21.16 15.39
N MET A 258 -10.91 20.69 15.23
CA MET A 258 -12.03 21.51 14.73
C MET A 258 -12.65 22.38 15.81
N ASN A 259 -12.78 21.85 17.04
CA ASN A 259 -13.53 22.50 18.11
C ASN A 259 -12.63 23.33 19.03
N ASP A 260 -11.41 22.87 19.29
CA ASP A 260 -10.56 23.41 20.37
C ASP A 260 -9.32 24.14 19.87
N CYS A 261 -8.89 23.91 18.62
CA CYS A 261 -7.71 24.54 18.05
C CYS A 261 -8.05 25.76 17.18
N ARG A 262 -7.19 26.78 17.21
CA ARG A 262 -7.29 28.01 16.40
C ARG A 262 -5.94 28.32 15.75
N THR A 263 -5.99 29.06 14.65
CA THR A 263 -4.79 29.56 13.96
C THR A 263 -3.98 30.54 14.80
N THR A 264 -4.61 31.15 15.81
CA THR A 264 -4.00 32.10 16.74
C THR A 264 -3.37 31.45 17.97
N ASP A 265 -3.56 30.14 18.18
CA ASP A 265 -3.00 29.46 19.34
C ASP A 265 -1.48 29.37 19.24
N THR A 266 -0.80 29.47 20.38
CA THR A 266 0.67 29.36 20.44
C THR A 266 1.15 27.95 20.08
N VAL A 267 0.37 26.93 20.43
CA VAL A 267 0.70 25.51 20.21
C VAL A 267 -0.53 24.78 19.69
N LEU A 268 -0.32 23.78 18.84
CA LEU A 268 -1.42 22.91 18.39
C LEU A 268 -1.54 21.69 19.31
N SER A 269 -2.66 21.59 20.05
CA SER A 269 -2.93 20.46 20.96
C SER A 269 -3.34 19.18 20.22
N ALA A 270 -3.99 19.31 19.06
CA ALA A 270 -4.34 18.18 18.21
C ALA A 270 -3.13 17.57 17.46
N PHE A 271 -3.22 16.29 17.16
CA PHE A 271 -2.24 15.48 16.42
C PHE A 271 -0.82 15.64 16.97
N PRO A 272 -0.52 15.20 18.20
CA PRO A 272 0.79 15.38 18.79
C PRO A 272 1.93 14.74 17.98
N MET A 273 3.14 15.28 18.16
CA MET A 273 4.35 14.77 17.54
C MET A 273 4.77 13.42 18.14
N ASN A 274 5.49 12.61 17.37
CA ASN A 274 6.11 11.37 17.84
C ASN A 274 7.63 11.44 17.63
N GLU A 275 8.38 11.48 18.74
CA GLU A 275 9.84 11.61 18.76
C GLU A 275 10.58 10.42 18.12
N ASN A 276 9.95 9.24 18.04
CA ASN A 276 10.60 8.00 17.60
C ASN A 276 10.38 7.66 16.12
N SER A 277 9.60 8.47 15.38
CA SER A 277 9.19 8.19 13.99
C SER A 277 9.78 9.16 12.95
N CYS A 278 10.59 10.13 13.38
CA CYS A 278 11.16 11.18 12.54
C CYS A 278 12.21 10.67 11.55
N ILE A 279 12.85 9.53 11.83
CA ILE A 279 13.79 8.88 10.92
C ILE A 279 13.36 7.43 10.74
N SER A 280 13.15 7.00 9.49
CA SER A 280 12.77 5.62 9.18
C SER A 280 13.43 5.17 7.88
N PHE A 281 13.98 3.96 7.88
CA PHE A 281 14.72 3.39 6.74
C PHE A 281 15.85 4.31 6.23
N GLY A 282 16.54 4.99 7.15
CA GLY A 282 17.62 5.93 6.82
C GLY A 282 17.15 7.21 6.14
N ARG A 283 15.84 7.50 6.15
CA ARG A 283 15.28 8.74 5.60
C ARG A 283 14.62 9.55 6.71
N VAL A 284 14.88 10.85 6.68
CA VAL A 284 14.20 11.86 7.48
C VAL A 284 12.75 11.99 7.00
N CYS A 285 11.81 12.16 7.93
CA CYS A 285 10.42 12.47 7.64
C CYS A 285 10.32 13.75 6.80
N GLU A 286 9.56 13.72 5.72
CA GLU A 286 9.38 14.83 4.80
C GLU A 286 8.81 16.10 5.45
N PHE A 287 8.17 15.97 6.62
CA PHE A 287 7.59 17.09 7.38
C PHE A 287 8.43 17.52 8.59
N GLN A 288 9.67 17.03 8.75
CA GLN A 288 10.47 17.32 9.95
C GLN A 288 10.68 18.82 10.16
N ASP A 289 11.03 19.55 9.09
CA ASP A 289 11.30 20.99 9.16
C ASP A 289 10.07 21.78 9.64
N PHE A 290 8.87 21.34 9.29
CA PHE A 290 7.61 21.96 9.73
C PHE A 290 7.35 21.68 11.20
N CYS A 291 7.60 20.45 11.66
CA CYS A 291 7.45 20.09 13.08
C CYS A 291 8.40 20.89 13.99
N THR A 292 9.62 21.16 13.54
CA THR A 292 10.62 21.89 14.33
C THR A 292 10.44 23.41 14.25
N ALA A 293 9.93 23.92 13.13
CA ALA A 293 9.72 25.36 12.94
C ALA A 293 8.38 25.86 13.47
N TRP A 294 7.31 25.05 13.45
CA TRP A 294 5.94 25.51 13.71
C TRP A 294 5.33 24.80 14.93
N PRO A 295 5.31 25.47 16.10
CA PRO A 295 4.59 24.97 17.27
C PRO A 295 3.08 24.78 17.00
N ASN A 296 2.52 25.63 16.14
CA ASN A 296 1.15 25.52 15.64
C ASN A 296 1.11 25.54 14.09
N PRO A 297 1.19 24.37 13.42
CA PRO A 297 1.09 24.30 11.96
C PRO A 297 -0.27 24.73 11.40
N LEU A 298 -1.35 24.75 12.21
CA LEU A 298 -2.66 25.21 11.76
C LEU A 298 -2.61 26.69 11.35
N SER A 299 -1.76 27.49 12.01
CA SER A 299 -1.50 28.90 11.67
C SER A 299 -0.99 29.11 10.24
N LYS A 300 -0.47 28.04 9.62
CA LYS A 300 0.10 28.01 8.27
C LYS A 300 -0.77 27.31 7.24
N PHE A 301 -1.90 26.73 7.64
CA PHE A 301 -2.74 25.94 6.75
C PHE A 301 -3.39 26.76 5.62
N HIS A 302 -3.72 28.02 5.89
CA HIS A 302 -4.37 28.90 4.91
C HIS A 302 -3.40 29.49 3.87
N GLU A 303 -2.10 29.23 4.02
CA GLU A 303 -1.09 29.56 3.01
C GLU A 303 -1.07 28.47 1.92
N GLU A 304 -0.50 28.76 0.75
CA GLU A 304 -0.20 27.72 -0.24
C GLU A 304 0.62 26.58 0.43
N PRO A 305 0.50 25.32 -0.04
CA PRO A 305 1.31 24.25 0.51
C PRO A 305 2.80 24.66 0.47
N PRO A 306 3.60 24.29 1.48
CA PRO A 306 5.00 24.69 1.53
C PRO A 306 5.75 24.31 0.24
N MET A 307 6.78 25.09 -0.12
CA MET A 307 7.60 24.79 -1.29
C MET A 307 8.04 23.33 -1.31
N GLY A 308 7.85 22.65 -2.44
CA GLY A 308 8.12 21.22 -2.57
C GLY A 308 6.93 20.32 -2.24
N PHE A 309 5.76 20.88 -1.90
CA PHE A 309 4.52 20.13 -1.65
C PHE A 309 3.37 20.59 -2.56
N LYS A 310 2.40 19.71 -2.74
CA LYS A 310 1.09 19.97 -3.34
C LYS A 310 -0.03 19.54 -2.39
N VAL A 311 -1.23 20.08 -2.60
CA VAL A 311 -2.45 19.58 -1.96
C VAL A 311 -3.02 18.44 -2.81
N ASP A 312 -3.13 17.27 -2.23
CA ASP A 312 -3.59 16.02 -2.85
C ASP A 312 -4.17 15.11 -1.74
N PHE A 313 -5.50 15.13 -1.62
CA PHE A 313 -6.23 14.42 -0.56
C PHE A 313 -6.38 12.94 -0.92
N TRP A 314 -5.85 12.07 -0.07
CA TRP A 314 -5.96 10.63 -0.29
C TRP A 314 -7.41 10.14 -0.12
N ASN A 315 -7.95 9.59 -1.20
CA ASN A 315 -9.24 8.91 -1.22
C ASN A 315 -9.11 7.54 -1.92
N PRO A 316 -9.13 6.42 -1.19
CA PRO A 316 -9.02 5.09 -1.79
C PRO A 316 -10.18 4.73 -2.74
N MET A 317 -11.29 5.48 -2.70
CA MET A 317 -12.47 5.26 -3.55
C MET A 317 -12.35 5.90 -4.94
N GLU A 318 -11.39 6.80 -5.15
CA GLU A 318 -11.21 7.46 -6.45
C GLU A 318 -10.47 6.58 -7.47
N ALA A 319 -9.69 5.61 -7.00
CA ALA A 319 -9.02 4.67 -7.88
C ALA A 319 -10.04 3.70 -8.51
N GLU A 320 -9.99 3.53 -9.83
CA GLU A 320 -10.91 2.67 -10.59
C GLU A 320 -10.93 1.25 -10.01
N ALA A 321 -12.07 0.78 -9.49
CA ALA A 321 -12.23 -0.56 -8.96
C ALA A 321 -13.11 -1.39 -9.89
N LYS A 322 -12.75 -2.66 -10.12
CA LYS A 322 -13.54 -3.57 -10.96
C LYS A 322 -14.72 -4.17 -10.21
N HIS A 323 -14.62 -4.22 -8.88
CA HIS A 323 -15.68 -4.68 -8.02
C HIS A 323 -15.79 -3.78 -6.78
N VAL A 324 -16.97 -3.23 -6.53
CA VAL A 324 -17.23 -2.34 -5.39
C VAL A 324 -18.23 -3.00 -4.45
N VAL A 325 -17.88 -3.10 -3.17
CA VAL A 325 -18.74 -3.68 -2.13
C VAL A 325 -18.88 -2.74 -0.93
N SER A 326 -20.03 -2.80 -0.26
CA SER A 326 -20.26 -2.10 1.02
C SER A 326 -20.84 -3.12 1.99
N LEU A 327 -20.11 -3.39 3.08
CA LEU A 327 -20.33 -4.55 3.95
C LEU A 327 -20.61 -4.18 5.42
#